data_AF-A0A8S1VML2-F1
#
_entry.id   AF-A0A8S1VML2-F1
#
_cell.length_a   1.000
_cell.length_b   1.000
_cell.length_c   1.000
_cell.angle_alpha   90.00
_cell.angle_beta   90.00
_cell.angle_gamma   90.00
#
_symmetry.space_group_name_H-M   'P 1'
#
loop_
_entity.id
_entity.type
_entity.pdbx_description
1 polymer ?
#
loop_
_entity_poly.entity_id
_entity_poly.type
_entity_poly.pdbx_seq_one_letter_code
_entity_poly.pdbx_strand_id
1 'polypeptide(L)'
;MIKTTQTPLNKEEQRRLNQIVQQLLDSNDSVEFRQPVDYKALNLHDYITIVKKPMDLGTVQRKLNSNTYKTVEECLDDIQLIWDNCKLYNGSQSWITKIAEKLERLFKKNVRNYLPLVNLPQFVPKQKDAGADVFQEEPQDQVSYNDKVEFSNNLKQLAPEQIGLIVHMIQNTSPNAFVEIEGEKYQIIVDYIEYEAFVKCQKQIQTWIAGDTINKKVKI
;
A
#
# COMPACT_ATOMS: atom_id res chain seq x y z
N MET A 1 -2.95 33.20 11.54
CA MET A 1 -2.73 32.21 12.63
C MET A 1 -4.08 31.69 13.09
N ILE A 2 -4.55 30.57 12.54
CA ILE A 2 -5.76 29.91 13.05
C ILE A 2 -5.29 29.09 14.24
N LYS A 3 -5.71 29.46 15.46
CA LYS A 3 -5.47 28.63 16.64
C LYS A 3 -6.30 27.36 16.46
N THR A 4 -5.69 26.27 16.02
CA THR A 4 -6.30 24.94 16.08
C THR A 4 -6.60 24.66 17.55
N THR A 5 -7.87 24.61 17.92
CA THR A 5 -8.30 24.25 19.27
C THR A 5 -7.88 22.80 19.50
N GLN A 6 -6.90 22.57 20.38
CA GLN A 6 -6.47 21.21 20.70
C GLN A 6 -7.55 20.51 21.54
N THR A 7 -7.93 19.32 21.13
CA THR A 7 -8.94 18.49 21.77
C THR A 7 -8.32 17.76 22.96
N PRO A 8 -8.77 18.00 24.21
CA PRO A 8 -8.23 17.29 25.37
C PRO A 8 -8.46 15.79 25.28
N LEU A 9 -7.45 15.00 25.65
CA LEU A 9 -7.54 13.55 25.61
C LEU A 9 -8.30 13.02 26.84
N ASN A 10 -9.62 12.86 26.72
CA ASN A 10 -10.45 12.20 27.72
C ASN A 10 -10.54 10.67 27.47
N LYS A 11 -11.21 9.93 28.36
CA LYS A 11 -11.31 8.46 28.26
C LYS A 11 -11.95 7.97 26.96
N GLU A 12 -12.94 8.68 26.43
CA GLU A 12 -13.61 8.28 25.18
C GLU A 12 -12.69 8.55 23.98
N GLU A 13 -12.01 9.70 23.94
CA GLU A 13 -11.03 9.99 22.90
C GLU A 13 -9.84 9.03 22.95
N GLN A 14 -9.41 8.64 24.15
CA GLN A 14 -8.39 7.60 24.33
C GLN A 14 -8.85 6.24 23.79
N ARG A 15 -10.11 5.85 24.04
CA ARG A 15 -10.69 4.61 23.49
C ARG A 15 -10.71 4.64 21.96
N ARG A 16 -11.12 5.76 21.37
CA ARG A 16 -11.18 5.97 19.91
C ARG A 16 -9.80 5.92 19.27
N LEU A 17 -8.81 6.59 19.85
CA LEU A 17 -7.43 6.54 19.36
C LEU A 17 -6.86 5.12 19.45
N ASN A 18 -7.12 4.40 20.54
CA ASN A 18 -6.69 2.99 20.65
C ASN A 18 -7.32 2.14 19.55
N GLN A 19 -8.60 2.35 19.23
CA GLN A 19 -9.27 1.64 18.14
C GLN A 19 -8.65 1.96 16.77
N ILE A 20 -8.25 3.22 16.53
CA ILE A 20 -7.56 3.62 15.29
C ILE A 20 -6.19 2.93 15.19
N VAL A 21 -5.37 3.00 16.25
CA VAL A 21 -4.02 2.41 16.27
C VAL A 21 -4.08 0.90 16.12
N GLN A 22 -5.02 0.23 16.80
CA GLN A 22 -5.18 -1.22 16.69
C GLN A 22 -5.53 -1.64 15.26
N GLN A 23 -6.44 -0.94 14.58
CA GLN A 23 -6.77 -1.25 13.18
C GLN A 23 -5.58 -1.04 12.21
N LEU A 24 -4.70 -0.08 12.50
CA LEU A 24 -3.46 0.08 11.74
C LEU A 24 -2.51 -1.08 12.00
N LEU A 25 -2.34 -1.48 13.26
CA LEU A 25 -1.50 -2.62 13.65
C LEU A 25 -2.00 -3.96 13.07
N ASP A 26 -3.32 -4.16 13.01
CA ASP A 26 -3.95 -5.38 12.47
C ASP A 26 -3.82 -5.48 10.94
N SER A 27 -3.55 -4.38 10.24
CA SER A 27 -3.31 -4.41 8.80
C SER A 27 -2.05 -5.24 8.47
N ASN A 28 -2.14 -6.13 7.47
CA ASN A 28 -0.98 -6.87 6.95
C ASN A 28 0.08 -5.92 6.36
N ASP A 29 -0.35 -4.76 5.88
CA ASP A 29 0.53 -3.75 5.30
C ASP A 29 1.41 -3.05 6.36
N SER A 30 1.09 -3.19 7.66
CA SER A 30 1.74 -2.39 8.70
C SER A 30 3.06 -2.95 9.23
N VAL A 31 3.48 -4.14 8.80
CA VAL A 31 4.61 -4.90 9.38
C VAL A 31 5.86 -4.04 9.60
N GLU A 32 6.29 -3.32 8.57
CA GLU A 32 7.49 -2.45 8.59
C GLU A 32 7.34 -1.20 9.48
N PHE A 33 6.12 -0.87 9.91
CA PHE A 33 5.80 0.31 10.71
C PHE A 33 5.44 -0.04 12.16
N ARG A 34 5.49 -1.34 12.54
CA ARG A 34 5.10 -1.79 13.90
C ARG A 34 6.17 -1.53 14.95
N GLN A 35 7.43 -1.40 14.54
CA GLN A 35 8.58 -1.20 15.42
C GLN A 35 9.45 -0.05 14.92
N PRO A 36 10.29 0.55 15.80
CA PRO A 36 11.25 1.54 15.37
C PRO A 36 12.16 1.00 14.26
N VAL A 37 12.45 1.84 13.26
CA VAL A 37 13.41 1.49 12.20
C VAL A 37 14.79 1.24 12.82
N ASP A 38 15.27 -0.01 12.72
CA ASP A 38 16.64 -0.37 13.12
C ASP A 38 17.63 -0.01 12.01
N TYR A 39 17.88 1.29 11.89
CA TYR A 39 18.77 1.84 10.86
C TYR A 39 20.21 1.32 10.98
N LYS A 40 20.63 0.79 12.15
CA LYS A 40 21.95 0.16 12.30
C LYS A 40 21.96 -1.23 11.67
N ALA A 41 20.97 -2.06 11.98
CA ALA A 41 20.85 -3.39 11.38
C ALA A 41 20.65 -3.33 9.86
N LEU A 42 19.94 -2.30 9.38
CA LEU A 42 19.70 -2.05 7.95
C LEU A 42 20.86 -1.29 7.25
N ASN A 43 21.92 -0.94 7.98
CA ASN A 43 23.10 -0.24 7.44
C ASN A 43 22.79 1.14 6.81
N LEU A 44 21.78 1.83 7.35
CA LEU A 44 21.27 3.13 6.91
C LEU A 44 21.96 4.26 7.70
N HIS A 45 23.18 4.59 7.31
CA HIS A 45 24.05 5.52 8.03
C HIS A 45 23.54 6.97 8.09
N ASP A 46 22.73 7.37 7.12
CA ASP A 46 22.17 8.71 6.97
C ASP A 46 20.75 8.84 7.52
N TYR A 47 20.13 7.74 7.99
CA TYR A 47 18.74 7.74 8.45
C TYR A 47 18.47 8.76 9.55
N ILE A 48 19.29 8.80 10.61
CA ILE A 48 19.14 9.78 11.70
C ILE A 48 19.53 11.21 11.29
N THR A 49 20.23 11.35 10.16
CA THR A 49 20.57 12.66 9.59
C THR A 49 19.40 13.21 8.79
N ILE A 50 18.62 12.36 8.11
CA ILE A 50 17.46 12.76 7.31
C ILE A 50 16.19 12.80 8.19
N VAL A 51 15.89 11.71 8.90
CA VAL A 51 14.73 11.54 9.77
C VAL A 51 15.06 12.06 11.17
N LYS A 52 14.58 13.28 11.47
CA LYS A 52 14.92 13.98 12.72
C LYS A 52 14.17 13.47 13.95
N LYS A 53 12.95 12.98 13.76
CA LYS A 53 12.11 12.45 14.85
C LYS A 53 11.53 11.11 14.39
N PRO A 54 12.25 9.98 14.60
CA PRO A 54 11.73 8.65 14.29
C PRO A 54 10.44 8.37 15.06
N MET A 55 9.51 7.66 14.43
CA MET A 55 8.25 7.24 15.03
C MET A 55 7.77 5.94 14.37
N ASP A 56 7.00 5.16 15.12
CA ASP A 56 6.42 3.87 14.70
C ASP A 56 5.13 3.59 15.48
N LEU A 57 4.28 2.69 14.96
CA LEU A 57 2.98 2.38 15.56
C LEU A 57 3.09 1.77 16.96
N GLY A 58 4.14 0.98 17.22
CA GLY A 58 4.40 0.41 18.54
C GLY A 58 4.74 1.48 19.57
N THR A 59 5.54 2.47 19.21
CA THR A 59 5.83 3.64 20.03
C THR A 59 4.57 4.48 20.27
N VAL A 60 3.76 4.74 19.24
CA VAL A 60 2.48 5.45 19.39
C VAL A 60 1.57 4.72 20.39
N GLN A 61 1.42 3.41 20.25
CA GLN A 61 0.60 2.59 21.14
C GLN A 61 1.09 2.66 22.59
N ARG A 62 2.41 2.56 22.82
CA ARG A 62 2.99 2.70 24.18
C ARG A 62 2.77 4.09 24.77
N LYS A 63 2.95 5.15 23.98
CA LYS A 63 2.69 6.54 24.42
C LYS A 63 1.23 6.76 24.78
N LEU A 64 0.31 6.17 24.01
CA LEU A 64 -1.13 6.26 24.27
C LEU A 64 -1.52 5.52 25.56
N ASN A 65 -0.97 4.33 25.79
CA ASN A 65 -1.23 3.52 26.99
C ASN A 65 -0.62 4.10 28.27
N SER A 66 0.47 4.86 28.15
CA SER A 66 1.14 5.53 29.26
C SER A 66 0.60 6.94 29.54
N ASN A 67 -0.49 7.35 28.88
CA ASN A 67 -1.06 8.70 28.99
C ASN A 67 -0.04 9.82 28.68
N THR A 68 0.92 9.56 27.77
CA THR A 68 1.93 10.55 27.39
C THR A 68 1.32 11.71 26.59
N TYR A 69 0.29 11.41 25.79
CA TYR A 69 -0.44 12.41 25.02
C TYR A 69 -1.44 13.15 25.89
N LYS A 70 -1.47 14.48 25.78
CA LYS A 70 -2.41 15.37 26.46
C LYS A 70 -3.60 15.72 25.59
N THR A 71 -3.40 15.69 24.27
CA THR A 71 -4.43 16.06 23.29
C THR A 71 -4.52 15.00 22.19
N VAL A 72 -5.67 14.97 21.51
CA VAL A 72 -5.89 14.04 20.40
C VAL A 72 -4.92 14.32 19.25
N GLU A 73 -4.68 15.60 18.98
CA GLU A 73 -3.82 16.07 17.90
C GLU A 73 -2.38 15.62 18.08
N GLU A 74 -1.84 15.61 19.31
CA GLU A 74 -0.47 15.11 19.56
C GLU A 74 -0.30 13.63 19.14
N CYS A 75 -1.34 12.80 19.33
CA CYS A 75 -1.31 11.40 18.90
C CYS A 75 -1.43 11.28 17.38
N LEU A 76 -2.36 12.03 16.77
CA LEU A 76 -2.57 12.03 15.33
C LEU A 76 -1.35 12.56 14.56
N ASP A 77 -0.65 13.56 15.10
CA ASP A 77 0.58 14.12 14.54
C ASP A 77 1.71 13.09 14.56
N ASP A 78 1.86 12.33 15.65
CA ASP A 78 2.86 11.26 15.70
C ASP A 78 2.52 10.10 14.74
N ILE A 79 1.24 9.77 14.53
CA ILE A 79 0.84 8.79 13.50
C ILE A 79 1.16 9.32 12.10
N GLN A 80 0.84 10.59 11.81
CA GLN A 80 1.12 11.21 10.53
C GLN A 80 2.64 11.27 10.24
N LEU A 81 3.44 11.55 11.27
CA LEU A 81 4.89 11.60 11.20
C LEU A 81 5.52 10.28 10.74
N ILE A 82 4.90 9.12 11.04
CA ILE A 82 5.36 7.82 10.54
C ILE A 82 5.39 7.82 9.00
N TRP A 83 4.30 8.28 8.39
CA TRP A 83 4.15 8.31 6.93
C TRP A 83 5.06 9.35 6.30
N ASP A 84 5.16 10.53 6.92
CA ASP A 84 5.97 11.63 6.40
C ASP A 84 7.46 11.31 6.48
N ASN A 85 7.93 10.67 7.55
CA ASN A 85 9.30 10.16 7.64
C ASN A 85 9.59 9.10 6.58
N CYS A 86 8.64 8.19 6.34
CA CYS A 86 8.79 7.16 5.30
C CYS A 86 8.92 7.79 3.90
N LYS A 87 8.04 8.74 3.56
CA LYS A 87 8.08 9.49 2.29
C LYS A 87 9.38 10.29 2.15
N LEU A 88 9.80 10.98 3.22
CA LEU A 88 11.01 11.79 3.25
C LEU A 88 12.27 10.97 2.95
N TYR A 89 12.42 9.82 3.61
CA TYR A 89 13.63 9.01 3.52
C TYR A 89 13.67 8.15 2.23
N ASN A 90 12.55 7.55 1.86
CA ASN A 90 12.51 6.54 0.79
C ASN A 90 12.13 7.12 -0.59
N GLY A 91 11.52 8.30 -0.63
CA GLY A 91 11.03 8.92 -1.86
C GLY A 91 9.71 8.32 -2.37
N SER A 92 8.98 9.09 -3.18
CA SER A 92 7.59 8.78 -3.59
C SER A 92 7.41 7.53 -4.47
N GLN A 93 8.50 7.04 -5.09
CA GLN A 93 8.49 5.86 -5.95
C GLN A 93 8.85 4.56 -5.22
N SER A 94 9.24 4.65 -3.95
CA SER A 94 9.63 3.45 -3.19
C SER A 94 8.42 2.61 -2.81
N TRP A 95 8.58 1.29 -2.86
CA TRP A 95 7.53 0.32 -2.49
C TRP A 95 7.01 0.58 -1.07
N ILE A 96 7.90 0.86 -0.12
CA ILE A 96 7.52 1.10 1.27
C ILE A 96 6.73 2.39 1.43
N THR A 97 7.01 3.39 0.59
CA THR A 97 6.24 4.64 0.54
C THR A 97 4.83 4.40 0.01
N LYS A 98 4.64 3.54 -1.00
CA LYS A 98 3.30 3.17 -1.48
C LYS A 98 2.48 2.45 -0.41
N ILE A 99 3.12 1.62 0.42
CA ILE A 99 2.48 0.99 1.58
C ILE A 99 2.12 2.03 2.64
N ALA A 100 3.03 2.96 2.96
CA ALA A 100 2.76 4.05 3.89
C ALA A 100 1.55 4.90 3.45
N GLU A 101 1.44 5.22 2.16
CA GLU A 101 0.30 5.95 1.60
C GLU A 101 -1.02 5.19 1.75
N LYS A 102 -1.01 3.85 1.61
CA LYS A 102 -2.19 3.01 1.82
C LYS A 102 -2.63 3.03 3.28
N LEU A 103 -1.69 2.89 4.22
CA LEU A 103 -1.96 2.99 5.66
C LEU A 103 -2.39 4.40 6.06
N GLU A 104 -1.82 5.45 5.46
CA GLU A 104 -2.23 6.83 5.68
C GLU A 104 -3.68 7.08 5.25
N ARG A 105 -4.12 6.48 4.13
CA ARG A 105 -5.53 6.53 3.71
C ARG A 105 -6.45 5.81 4.69
N LEU A 106 -6.07 4.63 5.17
CA LEU A 106 -6.81 3.90 6.20
C LEU A 106 -6.89 4.72 7.50
N PHE A 107 -5.77 5.30 7.93
CA PHE A 107 -5.69 6.20 9.07
C PHE A 107 -6.66 7.39 8.91
N LYS A 108 -6.62 8.11 7.79
CA LYS A 108 -7.52 9.24 7.51
C LYS A 108 -9.00 8.83 7.51
N LYS A 109 -9.31 7.63 6.99
CA LYS A 109 -10.67 7.06 7.05
C LYS A 109 -11.09 6.78 8.49
N ASN A 110 -10.22 6.19 9.29
CA ASN A 110 -10.50 5.84 10.68
C ASN A 110 -10.66 7.09 11.55
N VAL A 111 -9.84 8.12 11.36
CA VAL A 111 -10.00 9.43 12.03
C VAL A 111 -11.39 10.01 11.73
N ARG A 112 -11.82 10.03 10.46
CA ARG A 112 -13.16 10.52 10.10
C ARG A 112 -14.30 9.73 10.77
N ASN A 113 -14.13 8.42 10.91
CA ASN A 113 -15.15 7.54 11.48
C ASN A 113 -15.23 7.62 13.01
N TYR A 114 -14.08 7.72 13.69
CA TYR A 114 -14.00 7.62 15.15
C TYR A 114 -13.86 8.98 15.84
N LEU A 115 -13.36 10.00 15.15
CA LEU A 115 -13.07 11.34 15.68
C LEU A 115 -13.73 12.46 14.87
N PRO A 116 -15.06 12.44 14.65
CA PRO A 116 -15.74 13.37 13.74
C PRO A 116 -15.70 14.85 14.19
N LEU A 117 -15.39 15.10 15.47
CA LEU A 117 -15.32 16.45 16.04
C LEU A 117 -13.92 17.06 15.95
N VAL A 118 -12.90 16.28 15.58
CA VAL A 118 -11.53 16.77 15.45
C VAL A 118 -11.41 17.55 14.13
N ASN A 119 -11.41 18.88 14.24
CA ASN A 119 -11.29 19.78 13.09
C ASN A 119 -9.81 20.01 12.74
N LEU A 120 -9.19 19.00 12.14
CA LEU A 120 -7.83 19.10 11.64
C LEU A 120 -7.84 19.46 10.14
N PRO A 121 -7.14 20.54 9.70
CA PRO A 121 -7.11 21.00 8.31
C PRO A 121 -6.77 19.90 7.28
N GLN A 122 -5.94 18.94 7.66
CA GLN A 122 -5.52 17.80 6.83
C GLN A 122 -6.55 16.65 6.73
N PHE A 123 -7.66 16.71 7.49
CA PHE A 123 -8.75 15.73 7.49
C PHE A 123 -10.13 16.33 7.15
N VAL A 124 -10.21 17.65 6.91
CA VAL A 124 -11.44 18.29 6.44
C VAL A 124 -11.70 17.87 4.99
N PRO A 125 -12.93 17.47 4.62
CA PRO A 125 -13.29 17.34 3.21
C PRO A 125 -13.08 18.69 2.53
N LYS A 126 -12.26 18.77 1.48
CA LYS A 126 -12.26 19.95 0.61
C LYS A 126 -13.70 20.13 0.10
N GLN A 127 -14.29 21.30 0.33
CA GLN A 127 -15.56 21.67 -0.30
C GLN A 127 -15.38 21.50 -1.82
N LYS A 128 -16.34 20.82 -2.45
CA LYS A 128 -16.41 20.73 -3.90
C LYS A 128 -16.75 22.11 -4.45
N ASP A 129 -15.73 22.93 -4.65
CA ASP A 129 -15.82 24.03 -5.59
C ASP A 129 -15.87 23.43 -6.98
N ALA A 130 -16.97 23.70 -7.69
CA ALA A 130 -17.17 23.31 -9.07
C ALA A 130 -16.15 24.05 -9.95
N GLY A 131 -14.95 23.47 -10.09
CA GLY A 131 -13.90 24.00 -10.95
C GLY A 131 -12.51 23.53 -10.48
N ALA A 132 -11.97 22.55 -11.19
CA ALA A 132 -10.63 21.96 -11.04
C ALA A 132 -10.45 20.95 -9.88
N ASP A 133 -11.24 19.88 -9.93
CA ASP A 133 -10.69 18.54 -9.75
C ASP A 133 -9.55 18.35 -10.77
N VAL A 134 -8.32 18.69 -10.40
CA VAL A 134 -7.16 18.11 -11.07
C VAL A 134 -6.91 16.77 -10.38
N PHE A 135 -7.67 15.80 -10.85
CA PHE A 135 -7.26 14.40 -10.81
C PHE A 135 -5.82 14.32 -11.33
N GLN A 136 -4.87 13.96 -10.48
CA GLN A 136 -3.91 12.97 -10.92
C GLN A 136 -4.55 11.62 -10.61
N GLU A 137 -5.44 11.20 -11.50
CA GLU A 137 -5.66 9.78 -11.71
C GLU A 137 -4.28 9.18 -11.96
N GLU A 138 -3.84 8.27 -11.08
CA GLU A 138 -2.89 7.25 -11.49
C GLU A 138 -3.44 6.66 -12.80
N PRO A 139 -2.63 6.53 -13.86
CA PRO A 139 -3.12 6.02 -15.13
C PRO A 139 -3.92 4.74 -14.86
N GLN A 140 -5.11 4.64 -15.42
CA GLN A 140 -6.01 3.49 -15.30
C GLN A 140 -5.38 2.17 -15.82
N ASP A 141 -4.13 2.26 -16.27
CA ASP A 141 -3.28 1.26 -16.92
C ASP A 141 -2.07 0.84 -16.08
N GLN A 142 -2.08 0.98 -14.74
CA GLN A 142 -1.01 0.43 -13.89
C GLN A 142 -1.49 -0.70 -12.98
N VAL A 143 -0.80 -1.84 -13.11
CA VAL A 143 -1.01 -3.04 -12.30
C VAL A 143 -0.43 -2.85 -10.89
N SER A 144 -1.26 -3.07 -9.86
CA SER A 144 -0.82 -3.03 -8.46
C SER A 144 0.26 -4.05 -8.15
N TYR A 145 1.20 -3.72 -7.26
CA TYR A 145 2.23 -4.66 -6.81
C TYR A 145 1.64 -5.97 -6.24
N ASN A 146 0.54 -5.88 -5.49
CA ASN A 146 -0.12 -7.08 -4.96
C ASN A 146 -0.62 -7.98 -6.09
N ASP A 147 -1.18 -7.39 -7.15
CA ASP A 147 -1.64 -8.15 -8.31
C ASP A 147 -0.43 -8.80 -9.00
N LYS A 148 0.71 -8.10 -9.14
CA LYS A 148 1.95 -8.65 -9.71
C LYS A 148 2.50 -9.83 -8.89
N VAL A 149 2.46 -9.73 -7.57
CA VAL A 149 2.89 -10.81 -6.66
C VAL A 149 1.95 -12.01 -6.74
N GLU A 150 0.64 -11.78 -6.73
CA GLU A 150 -0.37 -12.82 -6.91
C GLU A 150 -0.20 -13.51 -8.27
N PHE A 151 -0.03 -12.74 -9.33
CA PHE A 151 0.23 -13.22 -10.69
C PHE A 151 1.47 -14.11 -10.74
N SER A 152 2.59 -13.68 -10.15
CA SER A 152 3.83 -14.48 -10.10
C SER A 152 3.65 -15.80 -9.32
N ASN A 153 2.91 -15.76 -8.22
CA ASN A 153 2.63 -16.96 -7.42
C ASN A 153 1.67 -17.92 -8.13
N ASN A 154 0.71 -17.40 -8.87
CA ASN A 154 -0.22 -18.21 -9.65
C ASN A 154 0.48 -18.87 -10.84
N LEU A 155 1.40 -18.18 -11.52
CA LEU A 155 2.19 -18.75 -12.61
C LEU A 155 2.98 -20.00 -12.19
N LYS A 156 3.51 -20.02 -10.96
CA LYS A 156 4.26 -21.17 -10.41
C LYS A 156 3.39 -22.41 -10.19
N GLN A 157 2.07 -22.27 -10.21
CA GLN A 157 1.12 -23.36 -9.95
C GLN A 157 0.54 -23.96 -11.25
N LEU A 158 0.89 -23.40 -12.42
CA LEU A 158 0.35 -23.83 -13.71
C LEU A 158 1.12 -25.02 -14.32
N ALA A 159 0.42 -25.82 -15.12
CA ALA A 159 1.02 -26.88 -15.93
C ALA A 159 1.88 -26.27 -17.08
N PRO A 160 2.92 -26.98 -17.58
CA PRO A 160 3.77 -26.49 -18.66
C PRO A 160 3.01 -26.00 -19.90
N GLU A 161 1.92 -26.68 -20.27
CA GLU A 161 1.08 -26.33 -21.41
C GLU A 161 0.32 -25.00 -21.18
N GLN A 162 -0.11 -24.75 -19.94
CA GLN A 162 -0.77 -23.50 -19.53
C GLN A 162 0.23 -22.34 -19.47
N ILE A 163 1.44 -22.59 -18.98
CA ILE A 163 2.53 -21.60 -18.99
C ILE A 163 2.83 -21.19 -20.43
N GLY A 164 2.93 -22.14 -21.36
CA GLY A 164 3.13 -21.85 -22.79
C GLY A 164 2.07 -20.92 -23.39
N LEU A 165 0.80 -21.08 -23.00
CA LEU A 165 -0.29 -20.18 -23.44
C LEU A 165 -0.16 -18.77 -22.85
N ILE A 166 0.20 -18.63 -21.57
CA ILE A 166 0.45 -17.31 -20.96
C ILE A 166 1.64 -16.62 -21.63
N VAL A 167 2.74 -17.35 -21.83
CA VAL A 167 3.93 -16.84 -22.53
C VAL A 167 3.55 -16.31 -23.91
N HIS A 168 2.78 -17.06 -24.70
CA HIS A 168 2.34 -16.63 -26.02
C HIS A 168 1.46 -15.37 -25.98
N MET A 169 0.54 -15.26 -25.00
CA MET A 169 -0.29 -14.06 -24.83
C MET A 169 0.54 -12.83 -24.49
N ILE A 170 1.52 -12.96 -23.59
CA ILE A 170 2.41 -11.86 -23.23
C ILE A 170 3.32 -11.52 -24.41
N GLN A 171 3.85 -12.49 -25.17
CA GLN A 171 4.73 -12.21 -26.33
C GLN A 171 4.01 -11.38 -27.40
N ASN A 172 2.75 -11.69 -27.68
CA ASN A 172 1.98 -10.98 -28.69
C ASN A 172 1.50 -9.59 -28.24
N THR A 173 1.31 -9.38 -26.94
CA THR A 173 0.65 -8.17 -26.40
C THR A 173 1.60 -7.26 -25.64
N SER A 174 2.74 -7.77 -25.17
CA SER A 174 3.75 -7.07 -24.37
C SER A 174 5.16 -7.60 -24.69
N PRO A 175 5.65 -7.40 -25.92
CA PRO A 175 6.97 -7.91 -26.33
C PRO A 175 8.10 -7.35 -25.46
N ASN A 176 7.95 -6.13 -24.93
CA ASN A 176 8.92 -5.49 -24.03
C ASN A 176 9.08 -6.20 -22.68
N ALA A 177 8.15 -7.08 -22.31
CA ALA A 177 8.25 -7.89 -21.11
C ALA A 177 9.26 -9.05 -21.26
N PHE A 178 9.72 -9.35 -22.47
CA PHE A 178 10.67 -10.43 -22.74
C PHE A 178 12.09 -9.90 -22.87
N VAL A 179 12.97 -10.41 -22.03
CA VAL A 179 14.41 -10.19 -22.12
C VAL A 179 15.07 -11.50 -22.53
N GLU A 180 15.73 -11.51 -23.68
CA GLU A 180 16.58 -12.63 -24.11
C GLU A 180 17.83 -12.67 -23.24
N ILE A 181 18.13 -13.85 -22.68
CA ILE A 181 19.29 -14.01 -21.79
C ILE A 181 20.42 -14.74 -22.53
N GLU A 182 20.17 -15.96 -23.02
CA GLU A 182 21.16 -16.77 -23.74
C GLU A 182 20.46 -17.74 -24.73
N GLY A 183 20.56 -17.46 -26.03
CA GLY A 183 19.92 -18.27 -27.08
C GLY A 183 18.39 -18.20 -27.05
N GLU A 184 17.69 -19.32 -27.29
CA GLU A 184 16.21 -19.37 -27.28
C GLU A 184 15.57 -19.28 -25.87
N LYS A 185 16.30 -18.80 -24.85
CA LYS A 185 15.79 -18.64 -23.48
C LYS A 185 15.44 -17.19 -23.17
N TYR A 186 14.19 -17.00 -22.78
CA TYR A 186 13.63 -15.69 -22.43
C TYR A 186 13.23 -15.63 -20.96
N GLN A 187 13.44 -14.47 -20.34
CA GLN A 187 12.89 -14.11 -19.02
C GLN A 187 11.76 -13.10 -19.18
N ILE A 188 10.68 -13.30 -18.42
CA ILE A 188 9.56 -12.38 -18.36
C ILE A 188 9.76 -11.41 -17.18
N ILE A 189 9.82 -10.12 -17.48
CA ILE A 189 9.83 -9.04 -16.50
C ILE A 189 8.39 -8.61 -16.26
N VAL A 190 7.82 -9.02 -15.12
CA VAL A 190 6.41 -8.75 -14.76
C VAL A 190 6.10 -7.26 -14.72
N ASP A 191 7.09 -6.43 -14.38
CA ASP A 191 6.94 -4.97 -14.34
C ASP A 191 6.77 -4.32 -15.71
N TYR A 192 7.13 -5.02 -16.78
CA TYR A 192 7.06 -4.54 -18.17
C TYR A 192 5.91 -5.19 -18.95
N ILE A 193 5.05 -5.95 -18.28
CA ILE A 193 3.82 -6.45 -18.88
C ILE A 193 2.83 -5.28 -18.95
N GLU A 194 2.35 -5.00 -20.16
CA GLU A 194 1.31 -3.98 -20.38
C GLU A 194 0.04 -4.35 -19.61
N TYR A 195 -0.66 -3.35 -19.08
CA TYR A 195 -1.82 -3.58 -18.23
C TYR A 195 -2.91 -4.43 -18.88
N GLU A 196 -3.20 -4.20 -20.16
CA GLU A 196 -4.21 -4.98 -20.88
C GLU A 196 -3.81 -6.47 -20.99
N ALA A 197 -2.51 -6.74 -21.23
CA ALA A 197 -1.99 -8.10 -21.29
C ALA A 197 -2.03 -8.77 -19.91
N PHE A 198 -1.68 -8.02 -18.87
CA PHE A 198 -1.69 -8.49 -17.49
C PHE A 198 -3.10 -8.91 -17.04
N VAL A 199 -4.11 -8.06 -17.26
CA VAL A 199 -5.51 -8.35 -16.91
C VAL A 199 -6.02 -9.60 -17.64
N LYS A 200 -5.72 -9.73 -18.95
CA LYS A 200 -6.11 -10.92 -19.74
C LYS A 200 -5.46 -12.19 -19.20
N CYS A 201 -4.15 -12.15 -18.91
CA CYS A 201 -3.44 -13.29 -18.37
C CYS A 201 -3.97 -13.67 -16.97
N GLN A 202 -4.15 -12.70 -16.08
CA GLN A 202 -4.65 -12.97 -14.73
C GLN A 202 -6.06 -13.58 -14.74
N LYS A 203 -6.96 -13.09 -15.60
CA LYS A 203 -8.30 -13.67 -15.77
C LYS A 203 -8.25 -15.13 -16.26
N GLN A 204 -7.38 -15.42 -17.22
CA GLN A 204 -7.22 -16.77 -17.75
C GLN A 204 -6.64 -17.74 -16.71
N ILE A 205 -5.66 -17.28 -15.93
CA ILE A 205 -5.04 -18.02 -14.83
C ILE A 205 -6.08 -18.34 -13.74
N GLN A 206 -6.90 -17.36 -13.37
CA GLN A 206 -7.98 -17.56 -12.40
C GLN A 206 -9.01 -18.59 -12.88
N THR A 207 -9.31 -18.64 -14.18
CA THR A 207 -10.22 -19.64 -14.75
C THR A 207 -9.66 -21.06 -14.63
N TRP A 208 -8.34 -21.22 -14.79
CA TRP A 208 -7.70 -22.53 -14.60
C TRP A 208 -7.57 -22.94 -13.14
N ILE A 209 -7.30 -21.99 -12.23
CA ILE A 209 -7.19 -22.25 -10.79
C ILE A 209 -8.57 -22.53 -10.17
N ALA A 210 -9.63 -21.88 -10.65
CA ALA A 210 -11.00 -22.06 -10.14
C ALA A 210 -11.64 -23.40 -10.54
N GLY A 211 -11.03 -24.16 -11.46
CA GLY A 211 -11.46 -25.52 -11.79
C GLY A 211 -12.82 -25.60 -12.47
N ASP A 212 -12.96 -25.01 -13.66
CA ASP A 212 -14.05 -25.41 -14.56
C ASP A 212 -13.65 -26.64 -15.37
N THR A 213 -14.30 -27.75 -15.02
CA THR A 213 -14.63 -28.86 -15.91
C THR A 213 -15.17 -28.35 -17.26
N ILE A 214 -14.33 -28.20 -18.27
CA ILE A 214 -14.76 -28.43 -19.66
C ILE A 214 -14.43 -29.87 -19.99
N ASN A 215 -15.38 -30.72 -19.61
CA ASN A 215 -15.56 -32.03 -20.17
C ASN A 215 -15.41 -31.94 -21.69
N LYS A 216 -14.53 -32.77 -22.24
CA LYS A 216 -14.53 -33.14 -23.65
C LYS A 216 -15.96 -33.41 -24.11
N LYS A 217 -16.49 -32.57 -25.00
CA LYS A 217 -17.32 -33.03 -26.11
C LYS A 217 -16.96 -32.22 -27.35
N VAL A 218 -15.90 -32.66 -28.01
CA VAL A 218 -15.90 -32.68 -29.47
C VAL A 218 -17.09 -33.55 -29.86
N LYS A 219 -18.15 -32.94 -30.39
CA LYS A 219 -19.07 -33.66 -31.26
C LYS A 219 -18.53 -33.49 -32.68
N ILE A 220 -18.19 -34.63 -33.26
CA ILE A 220 -18.05 -34.84 -34.71
C ILE A 220 -19.37 -34.47 -35.37
#